data_AF-A0A9Q0L3Y8-F1
#
_entry.id   AF-A0A9Q0L3Y8-F1
#
_cell.length_a   1.000
_cell.length_b   1.000
_cell.length_c   1.000
_cell.angle_alpha   90.00
_cell.angle_beta   90.00
_cell.angle_gamma   90.00
#
_symmetry.space_group_name_H-M   'P 1'
#
loop_
_entity.id
_entity.type
_entity.pdbx_description
1 polymer ?
#
loop_
_entity_poly.entity_id
_entity_poly.type
_entity_poly.pdbx_seq_one_letter_code
_entity_poly.pdbx_strand_id
1 'polypeptide(L)'
;MIHTWHSFNLVQRMTSSLSTCLLNICVASLCKAQQLEKAEAVIVDGIRLGYLPDVVTYNTLIAAYCRFDGVDAGYKVIHRMSEAGIKPCVITYNSLLASAARQPQLSRALDLLEEMRRRGITPDVWSYNTLMQCCFKSGKPDEANRVFRDIILANLTPSPTTFNTMINGLCKAGYPANALRLFRNLQRHGFLPQLVTYNILINGLCKSGRLGQARRILQELGESGHIPNAITYTTVMKCCFRSGKFEQGFEIYSEMRSKGYTFDAFAYCTVISALTKIGRLKEANDCMWEMVRNGSGLDIVSYNTLINLYCKDGKLETAFQLLNEIEKGGIESDEYTHSILVNGLCKAGDLDRAQQHLKYMKMRGFQSDLVAYNCMIHGLCETGQVDYAMKIFEKMELKDSFTYSSMVHGLCKVRTFRVASKLILSCLREGLKILAADQRAVISGLRSAGLKQEARKLRSKLWSARALAF
;
A
#
# COMPACT_ATOMS: atom_id res chain seq x y z
N MET A 1 -57.33 37.61 14.78
CA MET A 1 -55.96 38.18 14.66
C MET A 1 -54.86 37.34 15.31
N ILE A 2 -55.13 36.52 16.33
CA ILE A 2 -54.11 35.66 16.97
C ILE A 2 -53.76 34.43 16.11
N HIS A 3 -54.73 33.82 15.41
CA HIS A 3 -54.50 32.66 14.53
C HIS A 3 -53.68 32.98 13.26
N THR A 4 -53.76 34.19 12.72
CA THR A 4 -53.01 34.64 11.55
C THR A 4 -51.55 34.98 11.88
N TRP A 5 -51.28 35.42 13.11
CA TRP A 5 -49.93 35.70 13.61
C TRP A 5 -49.13 34.43 13.93
N HIS A 6 -49.80 33.39 14.44
CA HIS A 6 -49.17 32.08 14.67
C HIS A 6 -48.85 31.34 13.37
N SER A 7 -49.75 31.38 12.38
CA SER A 7 -49.52 30.78 11.06
C SER A 7 -48.42 31.49 10.26
N PHE A 8 -48.33 32.82 10.34
CA PHE A 8 -47.24 33.59 9.70
C PHE A 8 -45.86 33.27 10.30
N ASN A 9 -45.75 33.20 11.64
CA ASN A 9 -44.52 32.79 12.31
C ASN A 9 -44.11 31.34 12.01
N LEU A 10 -45.08 30.44 11.82
CA LEU A 10 -44.82 29.05 11.42
C LEU A 10 -44.28 28.96 9.99
N VAL A 11 -44.87 29.71 9.04
CA VAL A 11 -44.39 29.75 7.66
C VAL A 11 -42.99 30.38 7.57
N GLN A 12 -42.72 31.47 8.30
CA GLN A 12 -41.41 32.12 8.33
C GLN A 12 -40.33 31.24 9.00
N ARG A 13 -40.70 30.48 10.05
CA ARG A 13 -39.81 29.46 10.63
C ARG A 13 -39.56 28.31 9.65
N MET A 14 -40.58 27.83 8.95
CA MET A 14 -40.43 26.77 7.94
C MET A 14 -39.53 27.21 6.78
N THR A 15 -39.70 28.42 6.24
CA THR A 15 -38.86 28.93 5.15
C THR A 15 -37.42 29.18 5.60
N SER A 16 -37.19 29.69 6.82
CA SER A 16 -35.84 29.84 7.40
C SER A 16 -35.14 28.50 7.68
N SER A 17 -35.91 27.46 8.00
CA SER A 17 -35.38 26.11 8.23
C SER A 17 -35.00 25.40 6.93
N LEU A 18 -35.81 25.57 5.88
CA LEU A 18 -35.54 25.04 4.54
C LEU A 18 -34.28 25.69 3.93
N SER A 19 -34.10 27.00 4.14
CA SER A 19 -32.94 27.73 3.63
C SER A 19 -31.63 27.37 4.37
N THR A 20 -31.70 27.12 5.68
CA THR A 20 -30.53 26.65 6.46
C THR A 20 -30.13 25.21 6.06
N CYS A 21 -31.12 24.36 5.75
CA CYS A 21 -30.85 23.02 5.20
C CYS A 21 -30.14 23.09 3.84
N LEU A 22 -30.58 23.98 2.95
CA LEU A 22 -29.93 24.21 1.66
C LEU A 22 -28.49 24.68 1.82
N LEU A 23 -28.24 25.62 2.74
CA LEU A 23 -26.89 26.08 3.08
C LEU A 23 -26.00 24.91 3.55
N ASN A 24 -26.52 24.05 4.44
CA ASN A 24 -25.81 22.87 4.92
C ASN A 24 -25.46 21.88 3.80
N ILE A 25 -26.38 21.66 2.85
CA ILE A 25 -26.13 20.79 1.68
C ILE A 25 -25.05 21.38 0.77
N CYS A 26 -25.12 22.68 0.47
CA CYS A 26 -24.13 23.36 -0.36
C CYS A 26 -22.74 23.31 0.27
N VAL A 27 -22.62 23.64 1.56
CA VAL A 27 -21.36 23.57 2.31
C VAL A 27 -20.82 22.13 2.33
N ALA A 28 -21.67 21.13 2.59
CA ALA A 28 -21.26 19.73 2.58
C ALA A 28 -20.77 19.25 1.20
N SER A 29 -21.40 19.70 0.12
CA SER A 29 -21.00 19.39 -1.26
C SER A 29 -19.63 19.98 -1.59
N LEU A 30 -19.42 21.26 -1.29
CA LEU A 30 -18.15 21.95 -1.53
C LEU A 30 -17.00 21.38 -0.68
N CYS A 31 -17.29 21.01 0.58
CA CYS A 31 -16.33 20.33 1.44
C CYS A 31 -15.93 18.95 0.87
N LYS A 32 -16.87 18.20 0.28
CA LYS A 32 -16.55 16.93 -0.40
C LYS A 32 -15.71 17.13 -1.66
N ALA A 33 -15.92 18.24 -2.37
CA ALA A 33 -15.13 18.63 -3.54
C ALA A 33 -13.77 19.29 -3.19
N GLN A 34 -13.40 19.34 -1.90
CA GLN A 34 -12.17 19.95 -1.40
C GLN A 34 -12.05 21.46 -1.72
N GLN A 35 -13.18 22.15 -1.89
CA GLN A 35 -13.23 23.59 -2.17
C GLN A 35 -13.58 24.38 -0.90
N LEU A 36 -12.69 24.39 0.10
CA LEU A 36 -12.95 24.95 1.44
C LEU A 36 -13.16 26.47 1.42
N GLU A 37 -12.36 27.21 0.66
CA GLU A 37 -12.52 28.68 0.54
C GLU A 37 -13.88 29.06 -0.05
N LYS A 38 -14.36 28.31 -1.05
CA LYS A 38 -15.70 28.51 -1.61
C LYS A 38 -16.80 28.13 -0.63
N ALA A 39 -16.60 27.09 0.18
CA ALA A 39 -17.54 26.74 1.24
C ALA A 39 -17.67 27.88 2.26
N GLU A 40 -16.58 28.57 2.59
CA GLU A 40 -16.63 29.77 3.44
C GLU A 40 -17.32 30.94 2.77
N ALA A 41 -17.02 31.22 1.50
CA ALA A 41 -17.68 32.27 0.74
C ALA A 41 -19.21 32.07 0.73
N VAL A 42 -19.66 30.83 0.54
CA VAL A 42 -21.09 30.46 0.59
C VAL A 42 -21.70 30.71 1.96
N ILE A 43 -20.97 30.52 3.06
CA ILE A 43 -21.45 30.87 4.41
C ILE A 43 -21.59 32.38 4.56
N VAL A 44 -20.60 33.15 4.10
CA VAL A 44 -20.63 34.63 4.16
C VAL A 44 -21.78 35.19 3.32
N ASP A 45 -21.95 34.70 2.10
CA ASP A 45 -23.06 35.10 1.23
C ASP A 45 -24.41 34.64 1.79
N GLY A 46 -24.46 33.45 2.40
CA GLY A 46 -25.63 32.97 3.14
C GLY A 46 -26.05 33.93 4.25
N ILE A 47 -25.10 34.40 5.06
CA ILE A 47 -25.34 35.40 6.12
C ILE A 47 -25.85 36.72 5.54
N ARG A 48 -25.26 37.20 4.43
CA ARG A 48 -25.70 38.43 3.75
C ARG A 48 -27.15 38.33 3.24
N LEU A 49 -27.56 37.14 2.82
CA LEU A 49 -28.92 36.86 2.36
C LEU A 49 -29.90 36.58 3.51
N GLY A 50 -29.46 36.65 4.76
CA GLY A 50 -30.29 36.44 5.95
C GLY A 50 -30.41 34.98 6.41
N TYR A 51 -29.60 34.07 5.88
CA TYR A 51 -29.54 32.68 6.30
C TYR A 51 -28.48 32.51 7.39
N LEU A 52 -28.93 32.12 8.59
CA LEU A 52 -28.03 31.98 9.74
C LEU A 52 -27.40 30.58 9.75
N PRO A 53 -26.06 30.46 9.73
CA PRO A 53 -25.40 29.17 9.87
C PRO A 53 -25.67 28.59 11.26
N ASP A 54 -25.77 27.26 11.32
CA ASP A 54 -26.06 26.52 12.55
C ASP A 54 -24.86 25.64 12.97
N VAL A 55 -25.06 24.87 14.04
CA VAL A 55 -24.07 23.92 14.55
C VAL A 55 -23.67 22.90 13.47
N VAL A 56 -24.58 22.51 12.56
CA VAL A 56 -24.32 21.55 11.49
C VAL A 56 -23.46 22.18 10.40
N THR A 57 -23.71 23.44 10.03
CA THR A 57 -22.89 24.18 9.05
C THR A 57 -21.43 24.24 9.49
N TYR A 58 -21.19 24.70 10.73
CA TYR A 58 -19.85 24.83 11.28
C TYR A 58 -19.19 23.47 11.54
N ASN A 59 -19.91 22.48 12.06
CA ASN A 59 -19.33 21.14 12.26
C ASN A 59 -18.92 20.47 10.94
N THR A 60 -19.67 20.68 9.86
CA THR A 60 -19.33 20.19 8.52
C THR A 60 -18.03 20.82 8.03
N LEU A 61 -17.90 22.14 8.18
CA LEU A 61 -16.70 22.89 7.81
C LEU A 61 -15.49 22.48 8.68
N ILE A 62 -15.68 22.36 10.00
CA ILE A 62 -14.65 21.91 10.95
C ILE A 62 -14.17 20.52 10.56
N ALA A 63 -15.07 19.57 10.31
CA ALA A 63 -14.71 18.21 9.91
C ALA A 63 -13.92 18.18 8.59
N ALA A 64 -14.22 19.09 7.66
CA ALA A 64 -13.50 19.24 6.40
C ALA A 64 -12.09 19.82 6.61
N TYR A 65 -11.95 20.95 7.31
CA TYR A 65 -10.63 21.52 7.66
C TYR A 65 -9.78 20.55 8.46
N CYS A 66 -10.38 19.88 9.45
CA CYS A 66 -9.76 18.80 10.22
C CYS A 66 -9.24 17.65 9.35
N ARG A 67 -9.87 17.41 8.19
CA ARG A 67 -9.51 16.33 7.27
C ARG A 67 -8.40 16.73 6.31
N PHE A 68 -8.39 17.96 5.82
CA PHE A 68 -7.46 18.39 4.78
C PHE A 68 -6.25 19.14 5.34
N ASP A 69 -6.46 20.01 6.34
CA ASP A 69 -5.45 20.97 6.82
C ASP A 69 -4.99 20.71 8.26
N GLY A 70 -5.69 19.82 8.98
CA GLY A 70 -5.32 19.37 10.33
C GLY A 70 -6.04 20.08 11.47
N VAL A 71 -5.59 19.82 12.69
CA VAL A 71 -6.30 20.19 13.93
C VAL A 71 -6.31 21.71 14.14
N ASP A 72 -5.22 22.41 13.84
CA ASP A 72 -5.11 23.88 13.97
C ASP A 72 -6.13 24.64 13.11
N ALA A 73 -6.30 24.21 11.87
CA ALA A 73 -7.28 24.81 10.96
C ALA A 73 -8.71 24.62 11.47
N GLY A 74 -9.04 23.42 11.95
CA GLY A 74 -10.34 23.16 12.59
C GLY A 74 -10.60 24.02 13.82
N TYR A 75 -9.57 24.25 14.65
CA TYR A 75 -9.68 25.12 15.83
C TYR A 75 -9.97 26.59 15.48
N LYS A 76 -9.40 27.12 14.40
CA LYS A 76 -9.73 28.48 13.92
C LYS A 76 -11.22 28.61 13.59
N VAL A 77 -11.82 27.58 13.01
CA VAL A 77 -13.25 27.57 12.72
C VAL A 77 -14.11 27.49 13.99
N ILE A 78 -13.64 26.82 15.06
CA ILE A 78 -14.30 26.86 16.38
C ILE A 78 -14.33 28.27 16.97
N HIS A 79 -13.24 29.03 16.81
CA HIS A 79 -13.19 30.41 17.27
C HIS A 79 -14.29 31.24 16.58
N ARG A 80 -14.39 31.13 15.25
CA ARG A 80 -15.43 31.78 14.45
C ARG A 80 -16.84 31.32 14.81
N MET A 81 -17.04 30.02 15.05
CA MET A 81 -18.30 29.47 15.53
C MET A 81 -18.72 30.11 16.86
N SER A 82 -17.76 30.34 17.76
CA SER A 82 -17.99 30.97 19.07
C SER A 82 -18.28 32.48 18.93
N GLU A 83 -17.57 33.19 18.03
CA GLU A 83 -17.84 34.59 17.69
C GLU A 83 -19.25 34.79 17.11
N ALA A 84 -19.74 33.81 16.34
CA ALA A 84 -21.11 33.77 15.83
C ALA A 84 -22.16 33.44 16.92
N GLY A 85 -21.76 33.28 18.18
CA GLY A 85 -22.65 32.96 19.31
C GLY A 85 -23.09 31.48 19.36
N ILE A 86 -22.51 30.62 18.54
CA ILE A 86 -22.87 29.20 18.44
C ILE A 86 -21.93 28.39 19.34
N LYS A 87 -22.50 27.68 20.33
CA LYS A 87 -21.69 26.91 21.29
C LYS A 87 -21.18 25.59 20.68
N PRO A 88 -19.88 25.29 20.78
CA PRO A 88 -19.33 23.99 20.40
C PRO A 88 -20.01 22.84 21.17
N CYS A 89 -20.15 21.69 20.51
CA CYS A 89 -20.74 20.49 21.12
C CYS A 89 -19.80 19.28 21.00
N VAL A 90 -20.27 18.11 21.46
CA VAL A 90 -19.51 16.84 21.41
C VAL A 90 -19.03 16.52 20.00
N ILE A 91 -19.87 16.75 18.98
CA ILE A 91 -19.54 16.48 17.56
C ILE A 91 -18.39 17.38 17.08
N THR A 92 -18.35 18.63 17.56
CA THR A 92 -17.30 19.62 17.23
C THR A 92 -15.93 19.12 17.71
N TYR A 93 -15.83 18.74 18.99
CA TYR A 93 -14.59 18.23 19.57
C TYR A 93 -14.22 16.83 19.05
N ASN A 94 -15.21 15.98 18.81
CA ASN A 94 -14.98 14.68 18.18
C ASN A 94 -14.32 14.82 16.80
N SER A 95 -14.71 15.82 16.00
CA SER A 95 -14.07 16.10 14.70
C SER A 95 -12.58 16.45 14.84
N LEU A 96 -12.21 17.25 15.84
CA LEU A 96 -10.82 17.59 16.16
C LEU A 96 -10.04 16.38 16.69
N LEU A 97 -10.64 15.59 17.59
CA LEU A 97 -10.03 14.36 18.11
C LEU A 97 -9.75 13.36 16.98
N ALA A 98 -10.67 13.18 16.03
CA ALA A 98 -10.43 12.34 14.85
C ALA A 98 -9.25 12.85 14.01
N SER A 99 -9.11 14.16 13.86
CA SER A 99 -7.97 14.75 13.15
C SER A 99 -6.66 14.51 13.90
N ALA A 100 -6.63 14.75 15.21
CA ALA A 100 -5.44 14.50 16.04
C ALA A 100 -5.02 13.02 16.00
N ALA A 101 -6.00 12.10 15.99
CA ALA A 101 -5.76 10.67 15.86
C ALA A 101 -5.26 10.24 14.47
N ARG A 102 -5.35 11.07 13.42
CA ARG A 102 -4.75 10.79 12.10
C ARG A 102 -3.25 11.04 12.11
N GLN A 103 -2.76 12.07 12.80
CA GLN A 103 -1.36 12.51 12.78
C GLN A 103 -0.56 12.19 14.08
N PRO A 104 -0.70 10.98 14.62
CA PRO A 104 -0.38 10.59 16.02
C PRO A 104 -0.08 11.72 17.05
N GLN A 105 -0.89 12.77 17.12
CA GLN A 105 -0.66 13.90 18.03
C GLN A 105 -1.33 13.61 19.38
N LEU A 106 -0.74 12.70 20.18
CA LEU A 106 -1.36 12.27 21.43
C LEU A 106 -1.52 13.39 22.47
N SER A 107 -0.51 14.26 22.63
CA SER A 107 -0.59 15.39 23.57
C SER A 107 -1.80 16.26 23.28
N ARG A 108 -1.94 16.67 22.01
CA ARG A 108 -3.05 17.48 21.55
C ARG A 108 -4.40 16.82 21.73
N ALA A 109 -4.48 15.50 21.53
CA ALA A 109 -5.72 14.75 21.74
C ALA A 109 -6.12 14.69 23.24
N LEU A 110 -5.15 14.64 24.16
CA LEU A 110 -5.40 14.72 25.60
C LEU A 110 -5.84 16.13 26.01
N ASP A 111 -5.14 17.17 25.53
CA ASP A 111 -5.49 18.56 25.78
C ASP A 111 -6.92 18.88 25.31
N LEU A 112 -7.30 18.38 24.13
CA LEU A 112 -8.64 18.48 23.58
C LEU A 112 -9.70 17.86 24.50
N LEU A 113 -9.43 16.68 25.06
CA LEU A 113 -10.36 15.99 25.95
C LEU A 113 -10.52 16.74 27.29
N GLU A 114 -9.43 17.25 27.84
CA GLU A 114 -9.44 18.07 29.05
C GLU A 114 -10.17 19.39 28.83
N GLU A 115 -9.94 20.05 27.70
CA GLU A 115 -10.66 21.26 27.30
C GLU A 115 -12.17 21.02 27.20
N MET A 116 -12.57 19.93 26.57
CA MET A 116 -13.96 19.51 26.44
C MET A 116 -14.62 19.38 27.83
N ARG A 117 -13.93 18.73 28.78
CA ARG A 117 -14.38 18.62 30.19
C ARG A 117 -14.46 19.99 30.90
N ARG A 118 -13.44 20.85 30.74
CA ARG A 118 -13.43 22.20 31.34
C ARG A 118 -14.57 23.08 30.84
N ARG A 119 -14.98 22.91 29.58
CA ARG A 119 -16.13 23.62 28.98
C ARG A 119 -17.49 23.00 29.35
N GLY A 120 -17.51 21.96 30.19
CA GLY A 120 -18.74 21.26 30.59
C GLY A 120 -19.32 20.36 29.49
N ILE A 121 -18.55 20.04 28.45
CA ILE A 121 -18.96 19.12 27.38
C ILE A 121 -18.51 17.73 27.78
N THR A 122 -19.46 16.83 28.04
CA THR A 122 -19.17 15.45 28.47
C THR A 122 -18.66 14.61 27.30
N PRO A 123 -17.43 14.07 27.37
CA PRO A 123 -16.92 13.15 26.35
C PRO A 123 -17.74 11.87 26.26
N ASP A 124 -18.01 11.41 25.05
CA ASP A 124 -18.74 10.17 24.80
C ASP A 124 -17.78 8.99 24.58
N VAL A 125 -18.34 7.78 24.44
CA VAL A 125 -17.57 6.56 24.15
C VAL A 125 -16.74 6.71 22.87
N TRP A 126 -17.21 7.50 21.90
CA TRP A 126 -16.48 7.75 20.66
C TRP A 126 -15.23 8.62 20.91
N SER A 127 -15.32 9.65 21.75
CA SER A 127 -14.17 10.49 22.16
C SER A 127 -13.06 9.62 22.74
N TYR A 128 -13.41 8.76 23.70
CA TYR A 128 -12.44 7.85 24.34
C TYR A 128 -11.89 6.80 23.37
N ASN A 129 -12.72 6.23 22.49
CA ASN A 129 -12.26 5.28 21.46
C ASN A 129 -11.24 5.91 20.51
N THR A 130 -11.49 7.14 20.08
CA THR A 130 -10.57 7.90 19.23
C THR A 130 -9.25 8.18 19.95
N LEU A 131 -9.30 8.54 21.23
CA LEU A 131 -8.12 8.76 22.05
C LEU A 131 -7.31 7.47 22.25
N MET A 132 -7.96 6.34 22.54
CA MET A 132 -7.31 5.03 22.61
C MET A 132 -6.61 4.68 21.28
N GLN A 133 -7.27 4.91 20.15
CA GLN A 133 -6.68 4.68 18.84
C GLN A 133 -5.44 5.56 18.62
N CYS A 134 -5.45 6.81 19.08
CA CYS A 134 -4.31 7.72 19.05
C CYS A 134 -3.16 7.22 19.93
N CYS A 135 -3.45 6.71 21.13
CA CYS A 135 -2.47 6.10 22.03
C CYS A 135 -1.75 4.91 21.37
N PHE A 136 -2.50 4.00 20.72
CA PHE A 136 -1.90 2.87 20.02
C PHE A 136 -1.04 3.28 18.82
N LYS A 137 -1.49 4.25 18.03
CA LYS A 137 -0.70 4.78 16.90
C LYS A 137 0.58 5.46 17.37
N SER A 138 0.56 6.06 18.56
CA SER A 138 1.72 6.70 19.18
C SER A 138 2.63 5.71 19.92
N GLY A 139 2.36 4.41 19.86
CA GLY A 139 3.17 3.38 20.50
C GLY A 139 3.07 3.35 22.04
N LYS A 140 2.01 3.93 22.62
CA LYS A 140 1.78 4.00 24.07
C LYS A 140 0.58 3.15 24.51
N PRO A 141 0.70 1.81 24.55
CA PRO A 141 -0.41 0.92 24.91
C PRO A 141 -0.84 1.06 26.38
N ASP A 142 0.05 1.47 27.29
CA ASP A 142 -0.28 1.66 28.71
C ASP A 142 -1.22 2.85 28.92
N GLU A 143 -1.04 3.94 28.17
CA GLU A 143 -1.98 5.07 28.15
C GLU A 143 -3.33 4.64 27.58
N ALA A 144 -3.35 3.80 26.54
CA ALA A 144 -4.61 3.26 26.01
C ALA A 144 -5.39 2.46 27.08
N ASN A 145 -4.70 1.68 27.93
CA ASN A 145 -5.32 0.97 29.05
C ASN A 145 -5.81 1.91 30.16
N ARG A 146 -5.18 3.08 30.37
CA ARG A 146 -5.68 4.11 31.28
C ARG A 146 -6.95 4.74 30.72
N VAL A 147 -6.95 5.14 29.45
CA VAL A 147 -8.12 5.70 28.77
C VAL A 147 -9.30 4.71 28.79
N PHE A 148 -9.05 3.41 28.63
CA PHE A 148 -10.11 2.39 28.78
C PHE A 148 -10.70 2.35 30.21
N ARG A 149 -9.86 2.50 31.24
CA ARG A 149 -10.33 2.60 32.63
C ARG A 149 -11.13 3.88 32.86
N ASP A 150 -10.75 4.98 32.23
CA ASP A 150 -11.48 6.24 32.31
C ASP A 150 -12.90 6.14 31.74
N ILE A 151 -13.14 5.31 30.72
CA ILE A 151 -14.50 5.02 30.22
C ILE A 151 -15.37 4.44 31.35
N ILE A 152 -14.83 3.47 32.09
CA ILE A 152 -15.53 2.81 33.19
C ILE A 152 -15.75 3.79 34.35
N LEU A 153 -14.73 4.57 34.71
CA LEU A 153 -14.83 5.58 35.77
C LEU A 153 -15.80 6.73 35.42
N ALA A 154 -15.96 7.03 34.14
CA ALA A 154 -16.94 7.98 33.64
C ALA A 154 -18.38 7.41 33.59
N ASN A 155 -18.60 6.19 34.11
CA ASN A 155 -19.88 5.46 34.05
C ASN A 155 -20.41 5.27 32.62
N LEU A 156 -19.52 5.23 31.62
CA LEU A 156 -19.87 4.93 30.24
C LEU A 156 -19.76 3.43 30.00
N THR A 157 -20.71 2.84 29.28
CA THR A 157 -20.69 1.42 28.93
C THR A 157 -19.78 1.18 27.72
N PRO A 158 -18.71 0.36 27.84
CA PRO A 158 -17.88 -0.01 26.70
C PRO A 158 -18.71 -0.71 25.62
N SER A 159 -18.70 -0.15 24.41
CA SER A 159 -19.35 -0.75 23.24
C SER A 159 -18.48 -1.85 22.59
N PRO A 160 -19.04 -2.72 21.73
CA PRO A 160 -18.23 -3.65 20.93
C PRO A 160 -17.10 -2.97 20.14
N THR A 161 -17.33 -1.74 19.67
CA THR A 161 -16.31 -0.91 19.01
C THR A 161 -15.13 -0.57 19.93
N THR A 162 -15.39 -0.40 21.22
CA THR A 162 -14.38 -0.12 22.26
C THR A 162 -13.44 -1.32 22.40
N PHE A 163 -14.00 -2.52 22.55
CA PHE A 163 -13.23 -3.76 22.63
C PHE A 163 -12.47 -4.04 21.32
N ASN A 164 -13.10 -3.82 20.16
CA ASN A 164 -12.44 -3.97 18.86
C ASN A 164 -11.27 -3.00 18.69
N THR A 165 -11.41 -1.75 19.15
CA THR A 165 -10.31 -0.76 19.16
C THR A 165 -9.15 -1.25 20.02
N MET A 166 -9.44 -1.78 21.20
CA MET A 166 -8.44 -2.30 22.13
C MET A 166 -7.70 -3.52 21.59
N ILE A 167 -8.42 -4.51 21.06
CA ILE A 167 -7.86 -5.72 20.44
C ILE A 167 -7.00 -5.35 19.22
N ASN A 168 -7.52 -4.50 18.32
CA ASN A 168 -6.79 -4.04 17.13
C ASN A 168 -5.52 -3.26 17.49
N GLY A 169 -5.62 -2.42 18.52
CA GLY A 169 -4.51 -1.66 19.07
C GLY A 169 -3.39 -2.56 19.56
N LEU A 170 -3.70 -3.56 20.40
CA LEU A 170 -2.74 -4.54 20.90
C LEU A 170 -2.08 -5.34 19.78
N CYS A 171 -2.86 -5.78 18.79
CA CYS A 171 -2.34 -6.47 17.61
C CYS A 171 -1.33 -5.61 16.82
N LYS A 172 -1.65 -4.32 16.61
CA LYS A 172 -0.77 -3.38 15.88
C LYS A 172 0.46 -2.97 16.68
N ALA A 173 0.36 -2.90 18.00
CA ALA A 173 1.47 -2.62 18.90
C ALA A 173 2.40 -3.83 19.12
N GLY A 174 2.16 -4.97 18.45
CA GLY A 174 3.03 -6.15 18.56
C GLY A 174 2.74 -7.05 19.75
N TYR A 175 1.57 -6.91 20.40
CA TYR A 175 1.15 -7.73 21.55
C TYR A 175 -0.06 -8.64 21.22
N PRO A 176 0.02 -9.52 20.20
CA PRO A 176 -1.11 -10.36 19.79
C PRO A 176 -1.53 -11.38 20.86
N ALA A 177 -0.61 -11.79 21.74
CA ALA A 177 -0.93 -12.69 22.86
C ALA A 177 -1.86 -12.02 23.89
N ASN A 178 -1.60 -10.73 24.19
CA ASN A 178 -2.44 -9.95 25.08
C ASN A 178 -3.80 -9.69 24.44
N ALA A 179 -3.83 -9.44 23.13
CA ALA A 179 -5.07 -9.28 22.36
C ALA A 179 -5.95 -10.55 22.45
N LEU A 180 -5.35 -11.74 22.27
CA LEU A 180 -6.06 -13.01 22.42
C LEU A 180 -6.55 -13.26 23.86
N ARG A 181 -5.73 -12.95 24.87
CA ARG A 181 -6.13 -13.09 26.27
C ARG A 181 -7.31 -12.18 26.61
N LEU A 182 -7.27 -10.93 26.13
CA LEU A 182 -8.38 -9.99 26.26
C LEU A 182 -9.64 -10.54 25.59
N PHE A 183 -9.53 -11.01 24.35
CA PHE A 183 -10.65 -11.62 23.63
C PHE A 183 -11.30 -12.78 24.40
N ARG A 184 -10.51 -13.71 24.92
CA ARG A 184 -11.03 -14.84 25.73
C ARG A 184 -11.69 -14.38 27.02
N ASN A 185 -11.09 -13.40 27.70
CA ASN A 185 -11.69 -12.82 28.90
C ASN A 185 -13.04 -12.15 28.59
N LEU A 186 -13.15 -11.42 27.48
CA LEU A 186 -14.42 -10.82 27.07
C LEU A 186 -15.49 -11.88 26.79
N GLN A 187 -15.16 -12.95 26.07
CA GLN A 187 -16.09 -14.05 25.81
C GLN A 187 -16.64 -14.66 27.11
N ARG A 188 -15.78 -14.84 28.14
CA ARG A 188 -16.22 -15.34 29.46
C ARG A 188 -17.19 -14.43 30.18
N HIS A 189 -17.17 -13.13 29.90
CA HIS A 189 -18.08 -12.13 30.48
C HIS A 189 -19.27 -11.82 29.56
N GLY A 190 -19.63 -12.73 28.65
CA GLY A 190 -20.82 -12.61 27.81
C GLY A 190 -20.67 -11.68 26.60
N PHE A 191 -19.46 -11.25 26.25
CA PHE A 191 -19.24 -10.53 25.00
C PHE A 191 -19.46 -11.45 23.81
N LEU A 192 -20.35 -11.06 22.90
CA LEU A 192 -20.63 -11.75 21.64
C LEU A 192 -19.75 -11.16 20.52
N PRO A 193 -18.70 -11.86 20.08
CA PRO A 193 -17.83 -11.34 19.05
C PRO A 193 -18.53 -11.24 17.70
N GLN A 194 -18.44 -10.09 17.06
CA GLN A 194 -18.90 -9.91 15.68
C GLN A 194 -17.80 -10.32 14.68
N LEU A 195 -18.17 -10.52 13.41
CA LEU A 195 -17.23 -10.81 12.30
C LEU A 195 -16.02 -9.86 12.27
N VAL A 196 -16.23 -8.58 12.54
CA VAL A 196 -15.15 -7.57 12.60
C VAL A 196 -14.10 -7.91 13.66
N THR A 197 -14.52 -8.43 14.83
CA THR A 197 -13.64 -8.85 15.93
C THR A 197 -12.71 -9.97 15.49
N TYR A 198 -13.27 -11.01 14.85
CA TYR A 198 -12.51 -12.15 14.33
C TYR A 198 -11.53 -11.70 13.25
N ASN A 199 -11.96 -10.85 12.32
CA ASN A 199 -11.10 -10.30 11.25
C ASN A 199 -9.93 -9.49 11.82
N ILE A 200 -10.15 -8.68 12.87
CA ILE A 200 -9.08 -7.95 13.57
C ILE A 200 -8.05 -8.92 14.15
N LEU A 201 -8.50 -9.96 14.85
CA LEU A 201 -7.61 -10.95 15.46
C LEU A 201 -6.82 -11.74 14.40
N ILE A 202 -7.51 -12.25 13.38
CA ILE A 202 -6.90 -12.99 12.29
C ILE A 202 -5.81 -12.15 11.62
N ASN A 203 -6.13 -10.90 11.22
CA ASN A 203 -5.16 -10.00 10.60
C ASN A 203 -3.98 -9.69 11.53
N GLY A 204 -4.24 -9.43 12.81
CA GLY A 204 -3.20 -9.14 13.81
C GLY A 204 -2.25 -10.32 14.04
N LEU A 205 -2.80 -11.53 14.15
CA LEU A 205 -2.04 -12.76 14.31
C LEU A 205 -1.21 -13.09 13.05
N CYS A 206 -1.80 -12.92 11.87
CA CYS A 206 -1.12 -13.08 10.60
C CYS A 206 0.08 -12.13 10.45
N LYS A 207 -0.10 -10.84 10.78
CA LYS A 207 0.99 -9.84 10.75
C LYS A 207 2.10 -10.16 11.75
N SER A 208 1.77 -10.82 12.85
CA SER A 208 2.73 -11.24 13.87
C SER A 208 3.37 -12.62 13.59
N GLY A 209 3.12 -13.22 12.42
CA GLY A 209 3.66 -14.54 12.05
C GLY A 209 3.04 -15.72 12.81
N ARG A 210 1.96 -15.51 13.58
CA ARG A 210 1.33 -16.54 14.43
C ARG A 210 0.25 -17.32 13.68
N LEU A 211 0.62 -17.91 12.54
CA LEU A 211 -0.35 -18.56 11.63
C LEU A 211 -1.20 -19.65 12.30
N GLY A 212 -0.61 -20.47 13.17
CA GLY A 212 -1.35 -21.54 13.86
C GLY A 212 -2.50 -21.01 14.73
N GLN A 213 -2.30 -19.87 15.39
CA GLN A 213 -3.36 -19.21 16.17
C GLN A 213 -4.38 -18.54 15.24
N ALA A 214 -3.94 -17.92 14.14
CA ALA A 214 -4.85 -17.33 13.16
C ALA A 214 -5.82 -18.37 12.55
N ARG A 215 -5.33 -19.58 12.24
CA ARG A 215 -6.17 -20.68 11.74
C ARG A 215 -7.19 -21.15 12.77
N ARG A 216 -6.82 -21.26 14.06
CA ARG A 216 -7.78 -21.61 15.13
C ARG A 216 -8.90 -20.58 15.23
N ILE A 217 -8.57 -19.29 15.15
CA ILE A 217 -9.59 -18.21 15.15
C ILE A 217 -10.46 -18.27 13.88
N LEU A 218 -9.91 -18.64 12.72
CA LEU A 218 -10.69 -18.87 11.50
C LEU A 218 -11.67 -20.06 11.65
N GLN A 219 -11.23 -21.15 12.28
CA GLN A 219 -12.09 -22.29 12.58
C GLN A 219 -13.21 -21.92 13.55
N GLU A 220 -12.87 -21.22 14.65
CA GLU A 220 -13.86 -20.71 15.60
C GLU A 220 -14.87 -19.76 14.95
N LEU A 221 -14.43 -18.95 13.97
CA LEU A 221 -15.34 -18.11 13.19
C LEU A 221 -16.34 -18.97 12.40
N GLY A 222 -15.90 -20.06 11.78
CA GLY A 222 -16.77 -21.02 11.09
C GLY A 222 -17.78 -21.71 12.02
N GLU A 223 -17.35 -22.06 13.23
CA GLU A 223 -18.21 -22.68 14.26
C GLU A 223 -19.19 -21.68 14.90
N SER A 224 -18.86 -20.38 14.90
CA SER A 224 -19.69 -19.32 15.51
C SER A 224 -20.97 -18.97 14.75
N GLY A 225 -21.24 -19.61 13.60
CA GLY A 225 -22.39 -19.31 12.75
C GLY A 225 -22.24 -18.01 11.93
N HIS A 226 -21.13 -17.30 12.06
CA HIS A 226 -20.80 -16.17 11.19
C HIS A 226 -20.21 -16.65 9.87
N ILE A 227 -20.69 -16.08 8.77
CA ILE A 227 -20.17 -16.35 7.43
C ILE A 227 -18.87 -15.53 7.26
N PRO A 228 -17.70 -16.16 7.12
CA PRO A 228 -16.47 -15.43 6.82
C PRO A 228 -16.60 -14.72 5.48
N ASN A 229 -15.92 -13.59 5.30
CA ASN A 229 -15.92 -12.89 4.00
C ASN A 229 -14.64 -13.19 3.21
N ALA A 230 -14.61 -12.80 1.94
CA ALA A 230 -13.43 -12.98 1.07
C ALA A 230 -12.16 -12.37 1.68
N ILE A 231 -12.28 -11.24 2.40
CA ILE A 231 -11.18 -10.57 3.09
C ILE A 231 -10.58 -11.48 4.19
N THR A 232 -11.42 -12.22 4.92
CA THR A 232 -10.96 -13.15 5.96
C THR A 232 -10.04 -14.23 5.36
N TYR A 233 -10.52 -14.95 4.33
CA TYR A 233 -9.76 -16.02 3.69
C TYR A 233 -8.48 -15.50 3.02
N THR A 234 -8.58 -14.42 2.25
CA THR A 234 -7.42 -13.81 1.59
C THR A 234 -6.34 -13.37 2.57
N THR A 235 -6.73 -12.88 3.76
CA THR A 235 -5.79 -12.50 4.82
C THR A 235 -5.00 -13.70 5.36
N VAL A 236 -5.66 -14.83 5.63
CA VAL A 236 -4.98 -16.04 6.12
C VAL A 236 -4.17 -16.70 5.00
N MET A 237 -4.72 -16.80 3.80
CA MET A 237 -4.04 -17.32 2.61
C MET A 237 -2.72 -16.57 2.33
N LYS A 238 -2.77 -15.23 2.33
CA LYS A 238 -1.58 -14.39 2.17
C LYS A 238 -0.54 -14.63 3.27
N CYS A 239 -0.99 -14.86 4.51
CA CYS A 239 -0.10 -15.21 5.61
C CYS A 239 0.56 -16.58 5.41
N CYS A 240 -0.18 -17.58 4.94
CA CYS A 240 0.36 -18.91 4.62
C CYS A 240 1.47 -18.81 3.58
N PHE A 241 1.21 -18.12 2.46
CA PHE A 241 2.19 -17.96 1.38
C PHE A 241 3.42 -17.15 1.80
N ARG A 242 3.24 -16.09 2.61
CA ARG A 242 4.38 -15.34 3.17
C ARG A 242 5.24 -16.19 4.13
N SER A 243 4.62 -17.14 4.82
CA SER A 243 5.30 -18.03 5.76
C SER A 243 5.89 -19.28 5.09
N GLY A 244 5.84 -19.38 3.74
CA GLY A 244 6.30 -20.55 2.98
C GLY A 244 5.43 -21.80 3.15
N LYS A 245 4.29 -21.70 3.84
CA LYS A 245 3.36 -22.82 4.08
C LYS A 245 2.34 -22.90 2.95
N PHE A 246 2.83 -23.22 1.76
CA PHE A 246 2.04 -23.12 0.54
C PHE A 246 0.85 -24.06 0.49
N GLU A 247 1.01 -25.34 0.86
CA GLU A 247 -0.10 -26.32 0.90
C GLU A 247 -1.25 -25.85 1.79
N GLN A 248 -0.96 -25.30 2.97
CA GLN A 248 -1.97 -24.73 3.85
C GLN A 248 -2.66 -23.49 3.25
N GLY A 249 -1.94 -22.73 2.41
CA GLY A 249 -2.55 -21.63 1.66
C GLY A 249 -3.50 -22.13 0.58
N PHE A 250 -3.16 -23.24 -0.09
CA PHE A 250 -4.02 -23.87 -1.10
C PHE A 250 -5.23 -24.59 -0.49
N GLU A 251 -5.11 -25.19 0.70
CA GLU A 251 -6.26 -25.69 1.48
C GLU A 251 -7.30 -24.58 1.68
N ILE A 252 -6.84 -23.40 2.14
CA ILE A 252 -7.70 -22.23 2.38
C ILE A 252 -8.30 -21.70 1.07
N TYR A 253 -7.52 -21.69 -0.01
CA TYR A 253 -8.02 -21.32 -1.33
C TYR A 253 -9.12 -22.27 -1.82
N SER A 254 -8.93 -23.58 -1.64
CA SER A 254 -9.92 -24.61 -1.99
C SER A 254 -11.19 -24.49 -1.14
N GLU A 255 -11.05 -24.22 0.17
CA GLU A 255 -12.18 -23.97 1.07
C GLU A 255 -12.97 -22.71 0.67
N MET A 256 -12.26 -21.64 0.30
CA MET A 256 -12.89 -20.43 -0.22
C MET A 256 -13.66 -20.71 -1.51
N ARG A 257 -13.13 -21.58 -2.39
CA ARG A 257 -13.78 -21.99 -3.64
C ARG A 257 -15.02 -22.85 -3.41
N SER A 258 -14.93 -23.84 -2.51
CA SER A 258 -16.05 -24.76 -2.24
C SER A 258 -17.24 -24.07 -1.59
N LYS A 259 -16.99 -22.98 -0.85
CA LYS A 259 -18.04 -22.13 -0.27
C LYS A 259 -18.64 -21.11 -1.25
N GLY A 260 -18.18 -21.10 -2.51
CA GLY A 260 -18.76 -20.26 -3.58
C GLY A 260 -18.46 -18.76 -3.45
N TYR A 261 -17.41 -18.38 -2.73
CA TYR A 261 -17.03 -16.97 -2.63
C TYR A 261 -16.49 -16.47 -3.97
N THR A 262 -16.94 -15.29 -4.39
CA THR A 262 -16.35 -14.59 -5.54
C THR A 262 -14.94 -14.15 -5.17
N PHE A 263 -13.98 -14.54 -5.99
CA PHE A 263 -12.60 -14.11 -5.87
C PHE A 263 -12.48 -12.71 -6.48
N ASP A 264 -11.89 -11.78 -5.74
CA ASP A 264 -11.44 -10.53 -6.32
C ASP A 264 -10.10 -10.75 -7.07
N ALA A 265 -9.75 -9.82 -7.97
CA ALA A 265 -8.48 -9.87 -8.70
C ALA A 265 -7.27 -10.02 -7.75
N PHE A 266 -7.36 -9.45 -6.55
CA PHE A 266 -6.32 -9.51 -5.53
C PHE A 266 -6.10 -10.93 -4.99
N ALA A 267 -7.17 -11.70 -4.73
CA ALA A 267 -7.10 -13.08 -4.29
C ALA A 267 -6.40 -13.96 -5.32
N TYR A 268 -6.81 -13.86 -6.59
CA TYR A 268 -6.18 -14.58 -7.69
C TYR A 268 -4.69 -14.24 -7.82
N CYS A 269 -4.33 -12.95 -7.85
CA CYS A 269 -2.93 -12.53 -7.92
C CYS A 269 -2.08 -13.10 -6.78
N THR A 270 -2.66 -13.18 -5.58
CA THR A 270 -1.99 -13.75 -4.40
C THR A 270 -1.70 -15.24 -4.59
N VAL A 271 -2.66 -16.00 -5.12
CA VAL A 271 -2.53 -17.44 -5.42
C VAL A 271 -1.55 -17.69 -6.56
N ILE A 272 -1.66 -16.94 -7.65
CA ILE A 272 -0.79 -17.07 -8.82
C ILE A 272 0.66 -16.74 -8.45
N SER A 273 0.89 -15.68 -7.69
CA SER A 273 2.23 -15.34 -7.16
C SER A 273 2.80 -16.46 -6.27
N ALA A 274 1.96 -17.16 -5.52
CA ALA A 274 2.38 -18.29 -4.71
C ALA A 274 2.71 -19.53 -5.55
N LEU A 275 1.84 -19.92 -6.49
CA LEU A 275 2.06 -21.04 -7.42
C LEU A 275 3.34 -20.84 -8.25
N THR A 276 3.54 -19.60 -8.70
CA THR A 276 4.76 -19.14 -9.38
C THR A 276 6.02 -19.42 -8.56
N LYS A 277 6.02 -19.08 -7.26
CA LYS A 277 7.18 -19.26 -6.39
C LYS A 277 7.55 -20.72 -6.16
N ILE A 278 6.57 -21.62 -6.25
CA ILE A 278 6.76 -23.07 -6.06
C ILE A 278 7.08 -23.77 -7.39
N GLY A 279 6.93 -23.08 -8.53
CA GLY A 279 7.09 -23.67 -9.86
C GLY A 279 5.88 -24.47 -10.35
N ARG A 280 4.71 -24.34 -9.71
CA ARG A 280 3.44 -24.99 -10.12
C ARG A 280 2.75 -24.19 -11.23
N LEU A 281 3.43 -24.05 -12.36
CA LEU A 281 3.08 -23.08 -13.41
C LEU A 281 1.82 -23.45 -14.21
N LYS A 282 1.51 -24.73 -14.34
CA LYS A 282 0.27 -25.18 -14.99
C LYS A 282 -0.96 -24.68 -14.20
N GLU A 283 -0.96 -24.89 -12.89
CA GLU A 283 -2.05 -24.42 -12.03
C GLU A 283 -2.13 -22.90 -11.93
N ALA A 284 -0.98 -22.21 -12.01
CA ALA A 284 -0.94 -20.76 -12.08
C ALA A 284 -1.65 -20.24 -13.34
N ASN A 285 -1.44 -20.92 -14.47
CA ASN A 285 -2.13 -20.65 -15.73
C ASN A 285 -3.63 -20.97 -15.65
N ASP A 286 -4.02 -22.10 -15.05
CA ASP A 286 -5.44 -22.44 -14.91
C ASP A 286 -6.19 -21.43 -14.04
N CYS A 287 -5.59 -20.99 -12.93
CA CYS A 287 -6.13 -19.93 -12.07
C CYS A 287 -6.25 -18.59 -12.82
N MET A 288 -5.35 -18.32 -13.77
CA MET A 288 -5.41 -17.13 -14.62
C MET A 288 -6.62 -17.15 -15.55
N TRP A 289 -6.80 -18.25 -16.28
CA TRP A 289 -7.94 -18.39 -17.19
C TRP A 289 -9.27 -18.37 -16.46
N GLU A 290 -9.32 -18.91 -15.24
CA GLU A 290 -10.50 -18.80 -14.39
C GLU A 290 -10.80 -17.34 -14.01
N MET A 291 -9.78 -16.56 -13.64
CA MET A 291 -9.94 -15.13 -13.32
C MET A 291 -10.43 -14.32 -14.52
N VAL A 292 -9.86 -14.55 -15.72
CA VAL A 292 -10.26 -13.86 -16.96
C VAL A 292 -11.72 -14.20 -17.33
N ARG A 293 -12.11 -15.48 -17.25
CA ARG A 293 -13.50 -15.90 -17.51
C ARG A 293 -14.49 -15.32 -16.51
N ASN A 294 -14.07 -15.11 -15.26
CA ASN A 294 -14.90 -14.54 -14.20
C ASN A 294 -15.03 -13.02 -14.29
N GLY A 295 -14.53 -12.37 -15.36
CA GLY A 295 -14.68 -10.94 -15.60
C GLY A 295 -13.89 -10.04 -14.63
N SER A 296 -12.93 -10.61 -13.91
CA SER A 296 -12.03 -9.82 -13.05
C SER A 296 -10.98 -9.15 -13.93
N GLY A 297 -11.19 -7.87 -14.24
CA GLY A 297 -10.24 -7.07 -15.01
C GLY A 297 -8.88 -7.04 -14.33
N LEU A 298 -7.87 -7.60 -14.98
CA LEU A 298 -6.49 -7.48 -14.55
C LEU A 298 -5.94 -6.11 -14.90
N ASP A 299 -5.12 -5.55 -14.02
CA ASP A 299 -4.28 -4.42 -14.35
C ASP A 299 -2.99 -4.85 -15.05
N ILE A 300 -2.30 -3.88 -15.65
CA ILE A 300 -1.04 -4.12 -16.35
C ILE A 300 0.04 -4.75 -15.45
N VAL A 301 0.04 -4.41 -14.16
CA VAL A 301 1.02 -4.94 -13.19
C VAL A 301 0.84 -6.45 -12.99
N SER A 302 -0.41 -6.89 -12.90
CA SER A 302 -0.75 -8.30 -12.78
C SER A 302 -0.29 -9.07 -14.02
N TYR A 303 -0.56 -8.54 -15.21
CA TYR A 303 -0.11 -9.14 -16.46
C TYR A 303 1.41 -9.18 -16.62
N ASN A 304 2.11 -8.10 -16.27
CA ASN A 304 3.58 -8.05 -16.30
C ASN A 304 4.22 -9.12 -15.40
N THR A 305 3.58 -9.42 -14.26
CA THR A 305 4.04 -10.50 -13.36
C THR A 305 3.96 -11.87 -14.05
N LEU A 306 2.93 -12.10 -14.85
CA LEU A 306 2.70 -13.37 -15.57
C LEU A 306 3.58 -13.52 -16.80
N ILE A 307 3.73 -12.46 -17.58
CA ILE A 307 4.63 -12.46 -18.74
C ILE A 307 6.05 -12.80 -18.28
N ASN A 308 6.51 -12.19 -17.18
CA ASN A 308 7.82 -12.49 -16.59
C ASN A 308 7.93 -13.95 -16.13
N LEU A 309 6.83 -14.52 -15.65
CA LEU A 309 6.77 -15.92 -15.25
C LEU A 309 6.97 -16.86 -16.44
N TYR A 310 6.22 -16.65 -17.52
CA TYR A 310 6.34 -17.46 -18.74
C TYR A 310 7.72 -17.34 -19.37
N CYS A 311 8.30 -16.13 -19.37
CA CYS A 311 9.67 -15.91 -19.79
C CYS A 311 10.68 -16.71 -18.97
N LYS A 312 10.51 -16.79 -17.64
CA LYS A 312 11.39 -17.59 -16.76
C LYS A 312 11.25 -19.09 -16.93
N ASP A 313 10.06 -19.57 -17.29
CA ASP A 313 9.78 -20.98 -17.59
C ASP A 313 10.18 -21.41 -19.01
N GLY A 314 10.68 -20.47 -19.83
CA GLY A 314 11.01 -20.71 -21.23
C GLY A 314 9.80 -20.85 -22.16
N LYS A 315 8.57 -20.66 -21.66
CA LYS A 315 7.34 -20.70 -22.47
C LYS A 315 7.06 -19.35 -23.12
N LEU A 316 7.94 -18.97 -24.05
CA LEU A 316 7.89 -17.67 -24.70
C LEU A 316 6.60 -17.45 -25.50
N GLU A 317 6.11 -18.48 -26.22
CA GLU A 317 4.88 -18.38 -27.03
C GLU A 317 3.67 -17.98 -26.18
N THR A 318 3.51 -18.58 -24.98
CA THR A 318 2.43 -18.21 -24.07
C THR A 318 2.59 -16.80 -23.51
N ALA A 319 3.84 -16.32 -23.31
CA ALA A 319 4.10 -14.94 -22.89
C ALA A 319 3.62 -13.94 -23.95
N PHE A 320 3.86 -14.24 -25.23
CA PHE A 320 3.40 -13.43 -26.36
C PHE A 320 1.90 -13.52 -26.61
N GLN A 321 1.30 -14.70 -26.46
CA GLN A 321 -0.15 -14.86 -26.53
C GLN A 321 -0.83 -14.00 -25.48
N LEU A 322 -0.32 -14.02 -24.24
CA LEU A 322 -0.84 -13.19 -23.15
C LEU A 322 -0.71 -11.70 -23.47
N LEU A 323 0.43 -11.24 -24.01
CA LEU A 323 0.58 -9.86 -24.50
C LEU A 323 -0.51 -9.47 -25.50
N ASN A 324 -0.76 -10.32 -26.49
CA ASN A 324 -1.76 -10.06 -27.52
C ASN A 324 -3.18 -9.98 -26.95
N GLU A 325 -3.49 -10.78 -25.94
CA GLU A 325 -4.80 -10.75 -25.28
C GLU A 325 -5.01 -9.49 -24.44
N ILE A 326 -3.96 -9.02 -23.76
CA ILE A 326 -4.00 -7.77 -22.99
C ILE A 326 -4.26 -6.58 -23.93
N GLU A 327 -3.53 -6.52 -25.04
CA GLU A 327 -3.69 -5.44 -26.03
C GLU A 327 -5.07 -5.51 -26.71
N LYS A 328 -5.58 -6.70 -27.04
CA LYS A 328 -6.96 -6.88 -27.53
C LYS A 328 -8.03 -6.51 -26.50
N GLY A 329 -7.74 -6.71 -25.22
CA GLY A 329 -8.58 -6.32 -24.10
C GLY A 329 -8.60 -4.82 -23.82
N GLY A 330 -7.89 -4.01 -24.60
CA GLY A 330 -7.85 -2.55 -24.48
C GLY A 330 -6.90 -2.02 -23.40
N ILE A 331 -6.04 -2.88 -22.83
CA ILE A 331 -5.00 -2.46 -21.89
C ILE A 331 -3.74 -2.18 -22.70
N GLU A 332 -3.29 -0.93 -22.70
CA GLU A 332 -2.03 -0.55 -23.34
C GLU A 332 -0.84 -1.09 -22.54
N SER A 333 -0.03 -1.93 -23.19
CA SER A 333 1.25 -2.43 -22.67
C SER A 333 2.25 -1.28 -22.47
N ASP A 334 3.06 -1.38 -21.42
CA ASP A 334 4.04 -0.36 -21.05
C ASP A 334 5.46 -0.79 -21.42
N GLU A 335 6.42 0.14 -21.28
CA GLU A 335 7.84 -0.14 -21.55
C GLU A 335 8.36 -1.33 -20.72
N TYR A 336 7.83 -1.50 -19.51
CA TYR A 336 8.22 -2.58 -18.62
C TYR A 336 7.73 -3.95 -19.12
N THR A 337 6.51 -4.03 -19.65
CA THR A 337 5.96 -5.25 -20.31
C THR A 337 6.92 -5.77 -21.38
N HIS A 338 7.32 -4.90 -22.31
CA HIS A 338 8.17 -5.29 -23.42
C HIS A 338 9.61 -5.58 -22.97
N SER A 339 10.13 -4.85 -21.97
CA SER A 339 11.43 -5.12 -21.36
C SER A 339 11.51 -6.53 -20.76
N ILE A 340 10.42 -7.00 -20.14
CA ILE A 340 10.32 -8.37 -19.63
C ILE A 340 10.45 -9.39 -20.75
N LEU A 341 9.74 -9.18 -21.87
CA LEU A 341 9.77 -10.09 -23.03
C LEU A 341 11.16 -10.15 -23.67
N VAL A 342 11.82 -9.00 -23.86
CA VAL A 342 13.21 -8.94 -24.36
C VAL A 342 14.15 -9.73 -23.46
N ASN A 343 14.08 -9.50 -22.15
CA ASN A 343 14.90 -10.25 -21.18
C ASN A 343 14.60 -11.76 -21.24
N GLY A 344 13.33 -12.15 -21.36
CA GLY A 344 12.92 -13.54 -21.53
C GLY A 344 13.51 -14.21 -22.76
N LEU A 345 13.40 -13.55 -23.92
CA LEU A 345 13.96 -14.00 -25.19
C LEU A 345 15.49 -14.18 -25.11
N CYS A 346 16.19 -13.21 -24.52
CA CYS A 346 17.64 -13.30 -24.32
C CYS A 346 18.02 -14.47 -23.41
N LYS A 347 17.24 -14.75 -22.36
CA LYS A 347 17.48 -15.90 -21.48
C LYS A 347 17.20 -17.24 -22.15
N ALA A 348 16.27 -17.27 -23.10
CA ALA A 348 16.02 -18.45 -23.92
C ALA A 348 17.05 -18.63 -25.05
N GLY A 349 17.88 -17.61 -25.32
CA GLY A 349 18.83 -17.60 -26.42
C GLY A 349 18.22 -17.24 -27.79
N ASP A 350 16.95 -16.85 -27.84
CA ASP A 350 16.25 -16.44 -29.06
C ASP A 350 16.54 -14.95 -29.37
N LEU A 351 17.74 -14.72 -29.88
CA LEU A 351 18.30 -13.39 -30.11
C LEU A 351 17.62 -12.65 -31.26
N ASP A 352 17.21 -13.36 -32.29
CA ASP A 352 16.57 -12.76 -33.47
C ASP A 352 15.23 -12.13 -33.10
N ARG A 353 14.41 -12.88 -32.34
CA ARG A 353 13.14 -12.33 -31.83
C ARG A 353 13.34 -11.23 -30.80
N ALA A 354 14.36 -11.33 -29.94
CA ALA A 354 14.69 -10.24 -29.00
C ALA A 354 15.00 -8.93 -29.76
N GLN A 355 15.81 -9.00 -30.82
CA GLN A 355 16.16 -7.84 -31.63
C GLN A 355 14.95 -7.30 -32.42
N GLN A 356 14.09 -8.19 -32.93
CA GLN A 356 12.86 -7.80 -33.61
C GLN A 356 11.89 -7.08 -32.65
N HIS A 357 11.76 -7.56 -31.41
CA HIS A 357 10.89 -6.96 -30.40
C HIS A 357 11.40 -5.58 -29.94
N LEU A 358 12.71 -5.37 -29.89
CA LEU A 358 13.31 -4.05 -29.67
C LEU A 358 12.97 -3.04 -30.77
N LYS A 359 13.06 -3.46 -32.05
CA LYS A 359 12.66 -2.60 -33.17
C LYS A 359 11.19 -2.21 -33.05
N TYR A 360 10.35 -3.14 -32.61
CA TYR A 360 8.95 -2.89 -32.31
C TYR A 360 8.76 -1.86 -31.18
N MET A 361 9.50 -1.99 -30.06
CA MET A 361 9.47 -1.00 -28.97
C MET A 361 9.83 0.41 -29.47
N LYS A 362 10.84 0.52 -30.33
CA LYS A 362 11.27 1.79 -30.94
C LYS A 362 10.19 2.39 -31.85
N MET A 363 9.51 1.58 -32.66
CA MET A 363 8.39 2.03 -33.50
C MET A 363 7.19 2.53 -32.67
N ARG A 364 6.95 1.93 -31.49
CA ARG A 364 5.90 2.36 -30.55
C ARG A 364 6.27 3.63 -29.75
N GLY A 365 7.45 4.20 -29.94
CA GLY A 365 7.88 5.45 -29.30
C GLY A 365 8.39 5.29 -27.86
N PHE A 366 8.62 4.07 -27.39
CA PHE A 366 9.31 3.87 -26.11
C PHE A 366 10.77 4.34 -26.25
N GLN A 367 11.26 5.17 -25.31
CA GLN A 367 12.65 5.70 -25.29
C GLN A 367 13.71 4.64 -24.94
N SER A 368 13.41 3.39 -25.26
CA SER A 368 13.91 2.16 -24.67
C SER A 368 15.33 1.74 -25.04
N ASP A 369 16.12 2.59 -25.70
CA ASP A 369 17.43 2.17 -26.20
C ASP A 369 18.31 1.69 -25.02
N LEU A 370 18.48 2.47 -23.94
CA LEU A 370 19.38 2.09 -22.84
C LEU A 370 18.86 0.92 -21.98
N VAL A 371 17.61 0.98 -21.51
CA VAL A 371 17.06 -0.03 -20.57
C VAL A 371 16.92 -1.40 -21.25
N ALA A 372 16.49 -1.43 -22.50
CA ALA A 372 16.23 -2.69 -23.17
C ALA A 372 17.54 -3.35 -23.66
N TYR A 373 18.55 -2.57 -24.10
CA TYR A 373 19.91 -3.13 -24.33
C TYR A 373 20.57 -3.60 -23.02
N ASN A 374 20.34 -2.90 -21.90
CA ASN A 374 20.79 -3.34 -20.58
C ASN A 374 20.19 -4.70 -20.19
N CYS A 375 18.88 -4.88 -20.42
CA CYS A 375 18.20 -6.16 -20.21
C CYS A 375 18.78 -7.28 -21.10
N MET A 376 19.07 -7.01 -22.37
CA MET A 376 19.71 -7.99 -23.25
C MET A 376 21.10 -8.39 -22.76
N ILE A 377 21.95 -7.41 -22.45
CA ILE A 377 23.32 -7.66 -21.98
C ILE A 377 23.28 -8.49 -20.69
N HIS A 378 22.41 -8.13 -19.74
CA HIS A 378 22.24 -8.87 -18.51
C HIS A 378 21.78 -10.31 -18.76
N GLY A 379 20.73 -10.50 -19.57
CA GLY A 379 20.20 -11.83 -19.92
C GLY A 379 21.24 -12.72 -20.61
N LEU A 380 22.00 -12.17 -21.56
CA LEU A 380 23.05 -12.88 -22.28
C LEU A 380 24.25 -13.22 -21.41
N CYS A 381 24.61 -12.33 -20.48
CA CYS A 381 25.65 -12.58 -19.50
C CYS A 381 25.23 -13.68 -18.50
N GLU A 382 23.93 -13.80 -18.18
CA GLU A 382 23.42 -14.88 -17.35
C GLU A 382 23.43 -16.24 -18.04
N THR A 383 23.16 -16.28 -19.36
CA THR A 383 23.17 -17.52 -20.16
C THR A 383 24.57 -17.92 -20.66
N GLY A 384 25.59 -17.10 -20.40
CA GLY A 384 26.98 -17.37 -20.78
C GLY A 384 27.32 -16.97 -22.22
N GLN A 385 26.41 -16.37 -22.97
CA GLN A 385 26.61 -15.88 -24.34
C GLN A 385 27.34 -14.51 -24.37
N VAL A 386 28.45 -14.42 -23.64
CA VAL A 386 29.13 -13.13 -23.35
C VAL A 386 29.73 -12.48 -24.60
N ASP A 387 30.15 -13.26 -25.60
CA ASP A 387 30.68 -12.71 -26.86
C ASP A 387 29.63 -11.91 -27.64
N TYR A 388 28.38 -12.39 -27.65
CA TYR A 388 27.28 -11.67 -28.30
C TYR A 388 26.85 -10.46 -27.47
N ALA A 389 26.83 -10.59 -26.13
CA ALA A 389 26.61 -9.46 -25.24
C ALA A 389 27.65 -8.35 -25.51
N MET A 390 28.92 -8.72 -25.73
CA MET A 390 30.01 -7.76 -26.00
C MET A 390 29.81 -7.02 -27.32
N LYS A 391 29.35 -7.72 -28.36
CA LYS A 391 28.99 -7.10 -29.64
C LYS A 391 27.86 -6.08 -29.51
N ILE A 392 26.85 -6.36 -28.67
CA ILE A 392 25.77 -5.40 -28.39
C ILE A 392 26.32 -4.21 -27.61
N PHE A 393 27.09 -4.47 -26.56
CA PHE A 393 27.71 -3.44 -25.73
C PHE A 393 28.55 -2.45 -26.57
N GLU A 394 29.35 -2.95 -27.50
CA GLU A 394 30.16 -2.09 -28.39
C GLU A 394 29.30 -1.22 -29.32
N LYS A 395 28.12 -1.70 -29.74
CA LYS A 395 27.18 -0.97 -30.60
C LYS A 395 26.34 0.08 -29.87
N MET A 396 26.28 0.08 -28.54
CA MET A 396 25.49 1.06 -27.77
C MET A 396 26.15 2.44 -27.80
N GLU A 397 25.40 3.49 -28.17
CA GLU A 397 25.89 4.88 -28.14
C GLU A 397 25.99 5.43 -26.69
N LEU A 398 24.99 5.12 -25.86
CA LEU A 398 24.95 5.50 -24.45
C LEU A 398 25.08 4.25 -23.57
N LYS A 399 25.91 4.33 -22.53
CA LYS A 399 26.17 3.25 -21.57
C LYS A 399 26.10 3.84 -20.16
N ASP A 400 25.41 3.16 -19.25
CA ASP A 400 25.32 3.59 -17.85
C ASP A 400 26.09 2.66 -16.92
N SER A 401 26.11 3.02 -15.64
CA SER A 401 26.73 2.23 -14.58
C SER A 401 26.24 0.77 -14.59
N PHE A 402 24.95 0.56 -14.86
CA PHE A 402 24.33 -0.76 -14.88
C PHE A 402 24.78 -1.60 -16.09
N THR A 403 24.91 -1.00 -17.28
CA THR A 403 25.45 -1.64 -18.49
C THR A 403 26.84 -2.22 -18.22
N TYR A 404 27.71 -1.38 -17.65
CA TYR A 404 29.09 -1.77 -17.31
C TYR A 404 29.13 -2.86 -16.25
N SER A 405 28.33 -2.77 -15.19
CA SER A 405 28.27 -3.80 -14.13
C SER A 405 27.82 -5.14 -14.69
N SER A 406 26.75 -5.16 -15.49
CA SER A 406 26.19 -6.38 -16.06
C SER A 406 27.21 -7.09 -16.97
N MET A 407 27.91 -6.33 -17.82
CA MET A 407 28.97 -6.88 -18.69
C MET A 407 30.16 -7.42 -17.89
N VAL A 408 30.65 -6.66 -16.90
CA VAL A 408 31.78 -7.08 -16.05
C VAL A 408 31.42 -8.36 -15.28
N HIS A 409 30.19 -8.44 -14.76
CA HIS A 409 29.69 -9.63 -14.09
C HIS A 409 29.67 -10.86 -15.01
N GLY A 410 29.19 -10.70 -16.26
CA GLY A 410 29.22 -11.77 -17.27
C GLY A 410 30.62 -12.25 -17.62
N LEU A 411 31.56 -11.32 -17.87
CA LEU A 411 32.96 -11.65 -18.17
C LEU A 411 33.66 -12.36 -16.99
N CYS A 412 33.31 -12.00 -15.76
CA CYS A 412 33.77 -12.70 -14.57
C CYS A 412 33.30 -14.17 -14.54
N LYS A 413 32.04 -14.44 -14.93
CA LYS A 413 31.50 -15.82 -14.99
C LYS A 413 32.24 -16.69 -16.00
N VAL A 414 32.59 -16.14 -17.17
CA VAL A 414 33.34 -16.84 -18.23
C VAL A 414 34.87 -16.82 -17.99
N ARG A 415 35.32 -16.28 -16.84
CA ARG A 415 36.73 -16.19 -16.42
C ARG A 415 37.63 -15.34 -17.35
N THR A 416 37.05 -14.44 -18.14
CA THR A 416 37.77 -13.52 -19.04
C THR A 416 38.17 -12.23 -18.32
N PHE A 417 38.90 -12.37 -17.21
CA PHE A 417 39.19 -11.27 -16.28
C PHE A 417 39.99 -10.10 -16.86
N ARG A 418 40.79 -10.32 -17.91
CA ARG A 418 41.54 -9.26 -18.61
C ARG A 418 40.60 -8.26 -19.28
N VAL A 419 39.57 -8.75 -19.96
CA VAL A 419 38.59 -7.91 -20.67
C VAL A 419 37.74 -7.16 -19.63
N ALA A 420 37.32 -7.85 -18.57
CA ALA A 420 36.61 -7.22 -17.44
C ALA A 420 37.42 -6.08 -16.81
N SER A 421 38.73 -6.26 -16.62
CA SER A 421 39.61 -5.20 -16.12
C SER A 421 39.69 -3.99 -17.05
N LYS A 422 39.72 -4.20 -18.38
CA LYS A 422 39.74 -3.11 -19.36
C LYS A 422 38.43 -2.31 -19.33
N LEU A 423 37.29 -3.01 -19.24
CA LEU A 423 35.97 -2.39 -19.13
C LEU A 423 35.83 -1.53 -17.86
N ILE A 424 36.29 -2.01 -16.71
CA ILE A 424 36.31 -1.19 -15.47
C ILE A 424 37.10 0.10 -15.69
N LEU A 425 38.27 0.02 -16.35
CA LEU A 425 39.09 1.19 -16.63
C LEU A 425 38.49 2.13 -17.70
N SER A 426 37.62 1.62 -18.57
CA SER A 426 36.86 2.45 -19.53
C SER A 426 35.74 3.20 -18.80
N CYS A 427 34.97 2.49 -17.96
CA CYS A 427 33.90 3.07 -17.17
C CYS A 427 34.39 4.22 -16.27
N LEU A 428 35.55 4.06 -15.63
CA LEU A 428 36.16 5.11 -14.82
C LEU A 428 36.60 6.34 -15.64
N ARG A 429 36.98 6.17 -16.91
CA ARG A 429 37.33 7.31 -17.80
C ARG A 429 36.10 8.10 -18.20
N GLU A 430 34.96 7.44 -18.32
CA GLU A 430 33.66 8.07 -18.60
C GLU A 430 33.02 8.69 -17.34
N GLY A 431 33.69 8.66 -16.18
CA GLY A 431 33.19 9.25 -14.93
C GLY A 431 32.10 8.42 -14.25
N LEU A 432 31.85 7.20 -14.71
CA LEU A 432 30.83 6.31 -14.18
C LEU A 432 31.38 5.42 -13.05
N LYS A 433 30.50 5.03 -12.12
CA LYS A 433 30.84 4.15 -10.99
C LYS A 433 30.42 2.72 -11.29
N ILE A 434 31.23 1.73 -10.91
CA ILE A 434 30.86 0.30 -10.93
C ILE A 434 30.68 -0.19 -9.50
N LEU A 435 29.79 -1.17 -9.29
CA LEU A 435 29.58 -1.81 -7.99
C LEU A 435 30.90 -2.34 -7.39
N ALA A 436 31.12 -2.08 -6.10
CA ALA A 436 32.32 -2.52 -5.39
C ALA A 436 32.43 -4.06 -5.30
N ALA A 437 31.32 -4.79 -5.47
CA ALA A 437 31.31 -6.24 -5.56
C ALA A 437 32.01 -6.72 -6.83
N ASP A 438 31.65 -6.17 -7.99
CA ASP A 438 32.22 -6.53 -9.29
C ASP A 438 33.71 -6.14 -9.39
N GLN A 439 34.09 -4.98 -8.86
CA GLN A 439 35.50 -4.57 -8.75
C GLN A 439 36.34 -5.60 -7.96
N ARG A 440 35.82 -6.07 -6.82
CA ARG A 440 36.49 -7.09 -6.00
C ARG A 440 36.55 -8.43 -6.72
N ALA A 441 35.47 -8.82 -7.41
CA ALA A 441 35.40 -10.05 -8.19
C ALA A 441 36.48 -10.10 -9.29
N VAL A 442 36.65 -9.01 -10.07
CA VAL A 442 37.70 -8.92 -11.10
C VAL A 442 39.11 -8.96 -10.49
N ILE A 443 39.38 -8.20 -9.43
CA ILE A 443 40.70 -8.19 -8.77
C ILE A 443 41.05 -9.58 -8.23
N SER A 444 40.09 -10.25 -7.60
CA SER A 444 40.27 -11.61 -7.09
C SER A 444 40.51 -12.60 -8.24
N GLY A 445 39.70 -12.51 -9.31
CA GLY A 445 39.81 -13.34 -10.51
C GLY A 445 41.17 -13.18 -11.22
N LEU A 446 41.66 -11.96 -11.38
CA LEU A 446 42.99 -11.68 -11.95
C LEU A 446 44.11 -12.30 -11.10
N ARG A 447 44.00 -12.26 -9.77
CA ARG A 447 45.00 -12.89 -8.87
C ARG A 447 44.98 -14.41 -8.98
N SER A 448 43.80 -15.03 -9.01
CA SER A 448 43.67 -16.48 -9.17
C SER A 448 44.13 -16.96 -10.56
N ALA A 449 44.03 -16.12 -11.59
CA ALA A 449 44.53 -16.40 -12.94
C ALA A 449 46.05 -16.12 -13.11
N GLY A 450 46.78 -15.81 -12.03
CA GLY A 450 48.22 -15.54 -12.08
C GLY A 450 48.60 -14.12 -12.57
N LEU A 451 47.63 -13.27 -12.93
CA LEU A 451 47.83 -11.92 -13.45
C LEU A 451 48.02 -10.88 -12.32
N LYS A 452 48.98 -11.12 -11.43
CA LYS A 452 49.21 -10.31 -10.23
C LYS A 452 49.54 -8.84 -10.52
N GLN A 453 50.27 -8.56 -11.60
CA GLN A 453 50.62 -7.17 -11.99
C GLN A 453 49.39 -6.38 -12.45
N GLU A 454 48.51 -6.96 -13.27
CA GLU A 454 47.27 -6.31 -13.70
C GLU A 454 46.32 -6.06 -12.53
N ALA A 455 46.21 -7.01 -11.61
CA ALA A 455 45.41 -6.84 -10.39
C ALA A 455 45.91 -5.66 -9.52
N ARG A 456 47.23 -5.47 -9.40
CA ARG A 456 47.82 -4.31 -8.70
C ARG A 456 47.53 -3.00 -9.43
N LYS A 457 47.69 -2.99 -10.76
CA LYS A 457 47.43 -1.82 -11.61
C LYS A 457 45.97 -1.36 -11.53
N LEU A 458 45.02 -2.31 -11.62
CA LEU A 458 43.59 -2.02 -11.48
C LEU A 458 43.26 -1.46 -10.09
N ARG A 459 43.79 -2.07 -9.02
CA ARG A 459 43.58 -1.63 -7.63
C ARG A 459 44.12 -0.21 -7.40
N SER A 460 45.30 0.11 -7.92
CA SER A 460 45.89 1.45 -7.82
C SER A 460 45.01 2.50 -8.49
N LYS A 461 44.52 2.23 -9.71
CA LYS A 461 43.66 3.16 -10.45
C LYS A 461 42.29 3.36 -9.78
N LEU A 462 41.71 2.30 -9.22
CA LEU A 462 40.47 2.40 -8.45
C LEU A 462 40.64 3.23 -7.16
N TRP A 463 41.81 3.14 -6.52
CA TRP A 463 42.12 3.93 -5.34
C TRP A 463 42.27 5.42 -5.70
N SER A 464 43.01 5.74 -6.76
CA SER A 464 43.12 7.11 -7.28
C SER A 464 41.77 7.71 -7.69
N ALA A 465 40.90 6.93 -8.35
CA ALA A 465 39.56 7.39 -8.73
C ALA A 465 38.63 7.65 -7.53
N ARG A 466 38.81 6.92 -6.41
CA ARG A 466 38.07 7.20 -5.17
C ARG A 466 38.58 8.44 -4.44
N ALA A 467 39.88 8.71 -4.51
CA ALA A 467 40.49 9.89 -3.91
C ALA A 467 40.11 11.20 -4.63
N LEU A 468 39.71 11.14 -5.91
CA LEU A 468 39.23 12.29 -6.70
C LEU A 468 37.72 12.55 -6.58
N ALA A 469 36.98 11.70 -5.85
CA ALA A 469 35.52 11.77 -5.70
C ALA A 469 35.06 12.24 -4.30
N PHE A 470 36.03 12.54 -3.42
CA PHE A 470 35.90 13.31 -2.18
C PHE A 470 36.60 14.65 -2.40
#